data_AF-A0A7C1P1L7-F1
#
_entry.id   AF-A0A7C1P1L7-F1
#
_cell.length_a   1.000
_cell.length_b   1.000
_cell.length_c   1.000
_cell.angle_alpha   90.00
_cell.angle_beta   90.00
_cell.angle_gamma   90.00
#
_symmetry.space_group_name_H-M   'P 1'
#
loop_
_entity.id
_entity.type
_entity.pdbx_description
1 polymer ?
#
loop_
_entity_poly.entity_id
_entity_poly.type
_entity_poly.pdbx_seq_one_letter_code
_entity_poly.pdbx_strand_id
1 'polypeptide(L)'
;MVLACTIFEVLEEVSAEDVLSRLSGYSSARGEVEFMGHRVALGVRVREVAEAPRGVSGVFEETVLVSVSVEGSVWRVPLQYQCSFRFVWERGACYLLVLA
;
A
#
# COMPACT_ATOMS: atom_id res chain seq x y z
N MET A 1 17.59 -4.50 -11.46
CA MET A 1 16.36 -3.69 -11.44
C MET A 1 16.60 -2.50 -10.54
N VAL A 2 16.31 -1.29 -11.01
CA VAL A 2 16.32 -0.09 -10.16
C VAL A 2 14.95 -0.04 -9.49
N LEU A 3 14.90 -0.17 -8.17
CA LEU A 3 13.67 0.05 -7.39
C LEU A 3 13.54 1.56 -7.17
N ALA A 4 12.38 2.13 -7.48
CA ALA A 4 12.11 3.50 -7.10
C ALA A 4 11.91 3.50 -5.56
N CYS A 5 12.73 4.26 -4.85
CA CYS A 5 12.67 4.38 -3.40
C CYS A 5 12.33 5.82 -3.03
N THR A 6 11.23 6.00 -2.31
CA THR A 6 10.89 7.28 -1.68
C THR A 6 11.01 7.14 -0.18
N ILE A 7 11.67 8.11 0.47
CA ILE A 7 11.93 8.10 1.92
C ILE A 7 11.19 9.27 2.54
N PHE A 8 10.44 8.99 3.60
CA PHE A 8 9.74 9.97 4.42
C PHE A 8 10.22 9.87 5.86
N GLU A 9 10.48 11.00 6.50
CA GLU A 9 10.66 11.05 7.95
C GLU A 9 9.27 11.08 8.61
N VAL A 10 9.07 10.21 9.61
CA VAL A 10 7.84 10.16 10.39
C VAL A 10 8.01 11.10 11.58
N LEU A 11 7.28 12.22 11.56
CA LEU A 11 7.39 13.27 12.58
C LEU A 11 6.74 12.89 13.92
N GLU A 12 5.80 11.94 13.90
CA GLU A 12 5.17 11.41 15.11
C GLU A 12 6.07 10.32 15.72
N GLU A 13 6.23 10.35 17.04
CA GLU A 13 6.86 9.24 17.76
C GLU A 13 5.96 8.01 17.68
N VAL A 14 6.33 7.06 16.82
CA VAL A 14 5.64 5.78 16.65
C VAL A 14 6.58 4.64 16.99
N SER A 15 6.10 3.67 17.78
CA SER A 15 6.84 2.44 18.05
C SER A 15 6.60 1.39 16.96
N ALA A 16 7.45 0.37 16.89
CA ALA A 16 7.23 -0.77 15.99
C ALA A 16 5.91 -1.50 16.30
N GLU A 17 5.57 -1.64 17.59
CA GLU A 17 4.32 -2.23 18.05
C GLU A 17 3.10 -1.42 17.62
N ASP A 18 3.17 -0.09 17.69
CA ASP A 18 2.10 0.80 17.18
C ASP A 18 1.90 0.63 15.68
N VAL A 19 2.99 0.56 14.91
CA VAL A 19 2.92 0.37 13.46
C VAL A 19 2.28 -0.98 13.14
N LEU A 20 2.72 -2.07 13.77
CA LEU A 20 2.17 -3.41 13.56
C LEU A 20 0.68 -3.45 13.91
N SER A 21 0.31 -2.96 15.08
CA SER A 21 -1.08 -3.00 15.56
C SER A 21 -2.03 -2.16 14.70
N ARG A 22 -1.59 -0.98 14.24
CA ARG A 22 -2.40 -0.09 13.39
C ARG A 22 -2.51 -0.58 11.95
N LEU A 23 -1.44 -1.18 11.40
CA LEU A 23 -1.42 -1.61 10.01
C LEU A 23 -1.92 -3.03 9.80
N SER A 24 -1.92 -3.87 10.84
CA SER A 24 -2.45 -5.24 10.73
C SER A 24 -3.94 -5.21 10.41
N GLY A 25 -4.30 -5.77 9.25
CA GLY A 25 -5.69 -5.75 8.76
C GLY A 25 -6.20 -4.37 8.32
N TYR A 26 -5.32 -3.36 8.23
CA TYR A 26 -5.73 -2.02 7.79
C TYR A 26 -6.30 -2.07 6.37
N SER A 27 -7.47 -1.46 6.20
CA SER A 27 -8.06 -1.20 4.89
C SER A 27 -8.85 0.10 4.92
N SER A 28 -8.83 0.81 3.80
CA SER A 28 -9.64 2.00 3.56
C SER A 28 -10.31 1.83 2.20
N ALA A 29 -11.52 1.27 2.24
CA ALA A 29 -12.34 1.10 1.05
C ALA A 29 -12.92 2.45 0.62
N ARG A 30 -12.81 2.76 -0.67
CA ARG A 30 -13.40 3.96 -1.30
C ARG A 30 -14.69 3.65 -2.08
N GLY A 31 -15.09 2.38 -2.13
CA GLY A 31 -16.27 1.89 -2.82
C GLY A 31 -16.03 0.51 -3.42
N GLU A 32 -17.00 0.04 -4.19
CA GLU A 32 -16.94 -1.22 -4.90
C GLU A 32 -17.43 -1.04 -6.34
N VAL A 33 -16.91 -1.86 -7.25
CA VAL A 33 -17.37 -1.92 -8.64
C VAL A 33 -17.71 -3.35 -9.00
N GLU A 34 -18.69 -3.51 -9.87
CA GLU A 34 -18.88 -4.78 -10.55
C GLU A 34 -17.98 -4.83 -11.78
N PHE A 35 -17.10 -5.83 -11.84
CA PHE A 35 -16.23 -6.07 -12.97
C PHE A 35 -16.21 -7.56 -13.30
N MET A 36 -16.55 -7.90 -14.54
CA MET A 36 -16.66 -9.28 -15.02
C MET A 36 -17.54 -10.19 -14.13
N GLY A 37 -18.64 -9.66 -13.58
CA GLY A 37 -19.56 -10.41 -12.71
C GLY A 37 -19.07 -10.57 -11.27
N HIS A 38 -17.98 -9.92 -10.88
CA HIS A 38 -17.44 -9.94 -9.51
C HIS A 38 -17.47 -8.54 -8.90
N ARG A 39 -17.78 -8.45 -7.60
CA ARG A 39 -17.63 -7.21 -6.82
C ARG A 39 -16.17 -7.06 -6.43
N VAL A 40 -15.56 -5.96 -6.86
CA VAL A 40 -14.17 -5.61 -6.57
C VAL A 40 -14.15 -4.36 -5.70
N ALA A 41 -13.52 -4.47 -4.52
CA ALA A 41 -13.31 -3.33 -3.63
C ALA A 41 -12.23 -2.39 -4.20
N LEU A 42 -12.52 -1.08 -4.19
CA LEU A 42 -11.57 -0.03 -4.53
C LEU A 42 -11.00 0.60 -3.25
N GLY A 43 -9.79 1.11 -3.33
CA GLY A 43 -9.10 1.76 -2.22
C GLY A 43 -7.81 1.03 -1.83
N VAL A 44 -7.38 1.22 -0.60
CA VAL A 44 -6.08 0.73 -0.11
C VAL A 44 -6.26 -0.33 0.97
N ARG A 45 -5.33 -1.28 1.02
CA ARG A 45 -5.19 -2.21 2.15
C ARG A 45 -3.73 -2.56 2.40
N VAL A 46 -3.42 -2.90 3.65
CA VAL A 46 -2.16 -3.56 4.00
C VAL A 46 -2.37 -5.06 3.85
N ARG A 47 -1.70 -5.65 2.87
CA ARG A 47 -1.81 -7.10 2.59
C ARG A 47 -1.00 -7.92 3.58
N GLU A 48 0.19 -7.44 3.88
CA GLU A 48 1.17 -8.10 4.74
C GLU A 48 1.85 -7.03 5.60
N VAL A 49 2.04 -7.32 6.88
CA VAL A 49 2.86 -6.50 7.77
C VAL A 49 3.48 -7.41 8.82
N ALA A 50 4.78 -7.24 9.04
CA ALA A 50 5.54 -8.08 9.95
C ALA A 50 6.77 -7.34 10.49
N GLU A 51 7.26 -7.80 11.63
CA GLU A 51 8.58 -7.41 12.11
C GLU A 51 9.67 -7.86 11.13
N ALA A 52 10.68 -7.02 11.00
CA ALA A 52 11.87 -7.29 10.21
C ALA A 52 13.11 -6.85 10.98
N PRO A 53 14.31 -7.32 10.62
CA PRO A 53 15.54 -6.82 11.22
C PRO A 53 15.61 -5.29 11.09
N ARG A 54 15.67 -4.61 12.24
CA ARG A 54 15.72 -3.14 12.36
C ARG A 54 14.47 -2.38 11.92
N GLY A 55 13.29 -3.01 11.96
CA GLY A 55 12.05 -2.28 11.72
C GLY A 55 10.80 -3.13 11.47
N VAL A 56 9.86 -2.55 10.75
CA VAL A 56 8.60 -3.20 10.34
C VAL A 56 8.53 -3.13 8.83
N SER A 57 8.20 -4.24 8.17
CA SER A 57 8.02 -4.28 6.71
C SER A 57 6.63 -4.77 6.35
N GLY A 58 6.16 -4.34 5.19
CA GLY A 58 4.89 -4.82 4.68
C GLY A 58 4.71 -4.56 3.20
N VAL A 59 3.56 -4.98 2.71
CA VAL A 59 3.08 -4.76 1.36
C VAL A 59 1.75 -4.04 1.46
N PHE A 60 1.66 -2.85 0.87
CA PHE A 60 0.39 -2.20 0.66
C PHE A 60 -0.10 -2.48 -0.76
N GLU A 61 -1.40 -2.51 -0.91
CA GLU A 61 -2.08 -2.71 -2.17
C GLU A 61 -3.11 -1.60 -2.38
N GLU A 62 -3.13 -1.02 -3.58
CA GLU A 62 -4.15 -0.05 -3.98
C GLU A 62 -4.88 -0.57 -5.22
N THR A 63 -6.20 -0.60 -5.15
CA THR A 63 -7.07 -0.90 -6.28
C THR A 63 -7.76 0.38 -6.74
N VAL A 64 -7.49 0.80 -7.98
CA VAL A 64 -8.07 1.99 -8.60
C VAL A 64 -8.80 1.62 -9.89
N LEU A 65 -9.77 2.44 -10.28
CA LEU A 65 -10.50 2.24 -11.52
C LEU A 65 -9.85 3.07 -12.64
N VAL A 66 -9.30 2.40 -13.66
CA VAL A 66 -8.68 3.05 -14.82
C VAL A 66 -9.58 2.93 -16.05
N SER A 67 -9.50 3.93 -16.93
CA SER A 67 -10.17 3.90 -18.23
C SER A 67 -9.18 3.43 -19.30
N VAL A 68 -9.51 2.32 -19.97
CA VAL A 68 -8.71 1.75 -21.05
C VAL A 68 -9.49 1.85 -22.35
N SER A 69 -8.86 2.37 -23.40
CA SER A 69 -9.46 2.40 -24.74
C SER A 69 -9.07 1.14 -25.51
N VAL A 70 -10.06 0.35 -25.92
CA VAL A 70 -9.88 -0.87 -26.69
C VAL A 70 -10.85 -0.83 -27.86
N GLU A 71 -10.32 -0.86 -29.09
CA GLU A 71 -11.12 -0.92 -30.34
C GLU A 71 -12.22 0.15 -30.43
N GLY A 72 -11.92 1.39 -30.02
CA GLY A 72 -12.87 2.51 -30.06
C GLY A 72 -13.89 2.52 -28.91
N SER A 73 -13.86 1.52 -28.02
CA SER A 73 -14.66 1.48 -26.80
C SER A 73 -13.82 1.86 -25.58
N VAL A 74 -14.43 2.56 -24.62
CA VAL A 74 -13.78 2.89 -23.33
C VAL A 74 -14.28 1.93 -22.26
N TRP A 75 -13.36 1.17 -21.68
CA TRP A 75 -13.61 0.21 -20.61
C TRP A 75 -13.15 0.80 -19.28
N ARG A 76 -13.90 0.55 -18.20
CA ARG A 76 -13.46 0.86 -16.82
C ARG A 76 -13.00 -0.43 -16.16
N VAL A 77 -11.71 -0.51 -15.85
CA VAL A 77 -11.05 -1.72 -15.38
C VAL A 77 -10.44 -1.44 -14.00
N PRO A 78 -10.72 -2.26 -12.97
CA PRO A 78 -10.01 -2.16 -11.71
C PRO A 78 -8.58 -2.66 -11.91
N LEU A 79 -7.61 -1.81 -11.59
CA LEU A 79 -6.19 -2.12 -11.64
C LEU A 79 -5.64 -2.10 -10.23
N GLN A 80 -4.86 -3.13 -9.92
CA GLN A 80 -4.29 -3.34 -8.59
C GLN A 80 -2.79 -3.09 -8.64
N TYR A 81 -2.31 -2.19 -7.79
CA TYR A 81 -0.90 -1.89 -7.61
C TYR A 81 -0.44 -2.43 -6.27
N GLN A 82 0.79 -2.93 -6.22
CA GLN A 82 1.44 -3.37 -5.00
C GLN A 82 2.75 -2.63 -4.84
N CYS A 83 3.03 -2.23 -3.61
CA CYS A 83 4.26 -1.55 -3.25
C CYS A 83 4.69 -2.05 -1.88
N SER A 84 5.97 -2.34 -1.74
CA SER A 84 6.53 -2.71 -0.45
C SER A 84 6.86 -1.46 0.35
N PHE A 85 6.74 -1.54 1.66
CA PHE A 85 7.16 -0.48 2.55
C PHE A 85 8.00 -1.02 3.70
N ARG A 86 8.80 -0.14 4.30
CA ARG A 86 9.54 -0.43 5.53
C ARG A 86 9.61 0.79 6.43
N PHE A 87 9.22 0.62 7.68
CA PHE A 87 9.55 1.53 8.76
C PHE A 87 10.92 1.15 9.34
N VAL A 88 11.82 2.12 9.49
CA VAL A 88 13.17 1.94 10.05
C VAL A 88 13.38 2.96 11.16
N TRP A 89 13.86 2.50 12.31
CA TRP A 89 14.24 3.36 13.43
C TRP A 89 15.76 3.48 13.47
N GLU A 90 16.28 4.69 13.28
CA GLU A 90 17.70 4.97 13.22
C GLU A 90 18.00 6.31 13.91
N ARG A 91 18.97 6.31 14.83
CA ARG A 91 19.40 7.51 15.59
C ARG A 91 18.26 8.29 16.27
N GLY A 92 17.24 7.59 16.76
CA GLY A 92 16.09 8.20 17.44
C GLY A 92 15.01 8.78 16.52
N ALA A 93 15.16 8.64 15.20
CA ALA A 93 14.15 9.01 14.22
C ALA A 93 13.53 7.77 13.57
N CYS A 94 12.29 7.91 13.09
CA CYS A 94 11.59 6.88 12.32
C CYS A 94 11.46 7.31 10.86
N TYR A 95 11.76 6.41 9.93
CA TYR A 95 11.66 6.64 8.50
C TYR A 95 10.77 5.61 7.83
N LEU A 96 9.87 6.06 6.97
CA LEU A 96 9.09 5.23 6.06
C LEU A 96 9.77 5.20 4.69
N LEU A 97 10.17 4.02 4.26
CA LEU A 97 10.69 3.74 2.93
C LEU A 97 9.56 3.11 2.11
N VAL A 98 9.25 3.67 0.95
CA VAL A 98 8.30 3.11 -0.01
C VAL A 98 9.07 2.64 -1.24
N LEU A 99 8.88 1.38 -1.60
CA LEU A 99 9.59 0.67 -2.66
C LEU A 99 8.59 0.27 -3.75
N ALA A 100 8.78 0.82 -4.96
CA ALA A 100 7.95 0.58 -6.15
C ALA A 100 8.78 0.06 -7.33
#